data_AF-A0A933P0W3-F1
#
_entry.id   AF-A0A933P0W3-F1
#
_cell.length_a   1.000
_cell.length_b   1.000
_cell.length_c   1.000
_cell.angle_alpha   90.00
_cell.angle_beta   90.00
_cell.angle_gamma   90.00
#
_symmetry.space_group_name_H-M   'P 1'
#
loop_
_entity.id
_entity.type
_entity.pdbx_description
1 polymer ?
#
loop_
_entity_poly.entity_id
_entity_poly.type
_entity_poly.pdbx_seq_one_letter_code
_entity_poly.pdbx_strand_id
1 'polypeptide(L)'
;MTLRHPVRTLLVAAALAVGVTSLPTPASAAPRTSAVHSVARTGKDPLAASANAALASWSAFSATGNPVSLRDFESQRDALAIEAANRLMIDPTRMVNAWRAADTTHQLVLVSAFTQLGTPYRRNSSNPGVGFDCSGFTNFAWGQVGVTLTRQSKSQIRAAAPRTRDTAMAGDLAYYPGHVMLWLGVDNAIVHSPFTGRSVEVAFISKSRTRSTKFGNPVG
;
A
#
# COMPACT_ATOMS: atom_id res chain seq x y z
N MET A 1 26.16 -88.95 -41.52
CA MET A 1 24.81 -88.42 -41.18
C MET A 1 24.89 -87.97 -39.72
N THR A 2 24.66 -86.73 -39.29
CA THR A 2 23.83 -85.62 -39.78
C THR A 2 24.33 -84.29 -39.19
N LEU A 3 24.13 -83.19 -39.93
CA LEU A 3 24.52 -81.80 -39.71
C LEU A 3 23.83 -81.10 -38.51
N ARG A 4 24.41 -79.98 -38.04
CA ARG A 4 23.88 -78.56 -38.08
C ARG A 4 24.53 -77.73 -36.95
N HIS A 5 25.43 -76.78 -37.25
CA HIS A 5 25.26 -75.32 -37.54
C HIS A 5 25.54 -74.41 -36.32
N PRO A 6 26.34 -73.33 -36.48
CA PRO A 6 26.76 -72.45 -35.38
C PRO A 6 25.81 -71.25 -35.22
N VAL A 7 25.67 -70.73 -33.99
CA VAL A 7 24.97 -69.47 -33.72
C VAL A 7 25.97 -68.43 -33.22
N ARG A 8 26.09 -67.35 -33.98
CA ARG A 8 26.77 -66.09 -33.62
C ARG A 8 25.86 -65.30 -32.68
N THR A 9 26.38 -64.80 -31.57
CA THR A 9 25.67 -63.84 -30.71
C THR A 9 26.37 -62.48 -30.75
N LEU A 10 25.55 -61.47 -31.05
CA LEU A 10 25.86 -60.04 -31.18
C LEU A 10 26.36 -59.42 -29.88
N LEU A 11 27.28 -58.46 -30.01
CA LEU A 11 27.56 -57.39 -29.05
C LEU A 11 26.37 -56.42 -28.95
N VAL A 12 26.03 -56.00 -27.74
CA VAL A 12 25.28 -54.75 -27.49
C VAL A 12 26.03 -53.96 -26.41
N ALA A 13 26.59 -52.81 -26.80
CA ALA A 13 27.18 -51.84 -25.91
C ALA A 13 26.09 -50.98 -25.25
N ALA A 14 26.08 -50.90 -23.92
CA ALA A 14 25.20 -50.01 -23.18
C ALA A 14 25.91 -48.67 -22.94
N ALA A 15 25.41 -47.59 -23.53
CA ALA A 15 25.82 -46.22 -23.24
C ALA A 15 25.00 -45.68 -22.06
N LEU A 16 25.66 -45.33 -20.95
CA LEU A 16 25.06 -44.65 -19.81
C LEU A 16 25.04 -43.14 -20.06
N ALA A 17 23.86 -42.58 -20.33
CA ALA A 17 23.64 -41.14 -20.34
C ALA A 17 23.31 -40.66 -18.92
N VAL A 18 24.20 -39.88 -18.30
CA VAL A 18 23.95 -39.21 -17.02
C VAL A 18 23.15 -37.94 -17.30
N GLY A 19 21.84 -37.98 -17.04
CA GLY A 19 20.96 -36.81 -17.09
C GLY A 19 21.12 -35.97 -15.84
N VAL A 20 21.71 -34.78 -15.96
CA VAL A 20 21.64 -33.73 -14.93
C VAL A 20 20.25 -33.10 -14.99
N THR A 21 19.37 -33.47 -14.07
CA THR A 21 18.07 -32.82 -13.89
C THR A 21 18.26 -31.59 -13.00
N SER A 22 18.27 -30.40 -13.60
CA SER A 22 18.12 -29.16 -12.85
C SER A 22 16.67 -29.06 -12.36
N LEU A 23 16.48 -29.09 -11.05
CA LEU A 23 15.18 -28.81 -10.44
C LEU A 23 14.83 -27.33 -10.68
N PRO A 24 13.61 -27.00 -11.13
CA PRO A 24 13.18 -25.62 -11.23
C PRO A 24 13.03 -25.04 -9.81
N THR A 25 13.78 -23.98 -9.50
CA THR A 25 13.54 -23.14 -8.33
C THR A 25 12.11 -22.59 -8.39
N PRO A 26 11.27 -22.76 -7.35
CA PRO A 26 9.99 -22.08 -7.29
C PRO A 26 10.27 -20.58 -7.12
N ALA A 27 10.13 -19.82 -8.20
CA ALA A 27 9.99 -18.38 -8.11
C ALA A 27 8.69 -18.13 -7.32
N SER A 28 8.84 -17.76 -6.05
CA SER A 28 7.75 -17.26 -5.22
C SER A 28 7.21 -15.99 -5.87
N ALA A 29 6.20 -16.13 -6.74
CA ALA A 29 5.49 -15.02 -7.31
C ALA A 29 4.72 -14.34 -6.18
N ALA A 30 5.29 -13.25 -5.64
CA ALA A 30 4.57 -12.35 -4.77
C ALA A 30 3.25 -11.94 -5.44
N PRO A 31 2.16 -11.76 -4.69
CA PRO A 31 0.90 -11.29 -5.26
C PRO A 31 1.16 -9.99 -6.02
N ARG A 32 0.84 -9.97 -7.31
CA ARG A 32 0.89 -8.76 -8.13
C ARG A 32 -0.23 -7.84 -7.65
N THR A 33 0.04 -7.05 -6.61
CA THR A 33 -0.75 -5.85 -6.31
C THR A 33 -0.83 -5.06 -7.61
N SER A 34 -2.05 -4.80 -8.10
CA SER A 34 -2.28 -4.00 -9.31
C SER A 34 -1.42 -2.74 -9.26
N ALA A 35 -0.76 -2.41 -10.37
CA ALA A 35 0.19 -1.31 -10.44
C ALA A 35 -0.49 -0.01 -9.97
N VAL A 36 -0.08 0.49 -8.80
CA VAL A 36 -0.42 1.84 -8.39
C VAL A 36 0.42 2.77 -9.23
N HIS A 37 -0.25 3.64 -10.00
CA HIS A 37 0.41 4.63 -10.85
C HIS A 37 0.45 6.00 -10.18
N SER A 38 1.31 6.88 -10.70
CA SER A 38 1.27 8.30 -10.35
C SER A 38 -0.12 8.88 -10.61
N VAL A 39 -0.61 9.71 -9.70
CA VAL A 39 -1.91 10.37 -9.78
C VAL A 39 -1.80 11.60 -10.67
N ALA A 40 -2.65 11.70 -11.69
CA ALA A 40 -2.60 12.79 -12.67
C ALA A 40 -2.91 14.18 -12.09
N ARG A 41 -3.69 14.25 -11.01
CA ARG A 41 -4.04 15.50 -10.32
C ARG A 41 -3.75 15.37 -8.83
N THR A 42 -2.78 16.16 -8.36
CA THR A 42 -2.36 16.19 -6.96
C THR A 42 -2.97 17.37 -6.23
N GLY A 43 -2.87 17.34 -4.90
CA GLY A 43 -3.15 18.50 -4.08
C GLY A 43 -2.07 19.58 -4.20
N LYS A 44 -2.32 20.71 -3.52
CA LYS A 44 -1.51 21.94 -3.63
C LYS A 44 -0.31 21.97 -2.68
N ASP A 45 -0.21 21.03 -1.75
CA ASP A 45 0.92 20.95 -0.82
C ASP A 45 2.16 20.38 -1.53
N PRO A 46 3.38 20.90 -1.30
CA PRO A 46 4.60 20.36 -1.89
C PRO A 46 4.82 18.85 -1.63
N LEU A 47 4.38 18.33 -0.48
CA LEU A 47 4.49 16.90 -0.17
C LEU A 47 3.67 16.03 -1.13
N ALA A 48 2.63 16.59 -1.74
CA ALA A 48 1.82 15.88 -2.71
C ALA A 48 2.63 15.50 -3.95
N ALA A 49 3.55 16.37 -4.39
CA ALA A 49 4.45 16.09 -5.50
C ALA A 49 5.49 15.01 -5.12
N SER A 50 6.06 15.09 -3.92
CA SER A 50 6.98 14.06 -3.39
C SER A 50 6.30 12.68 -3.30
N ALA A 51 5.04 12.65 -2.86
CA ALA A 51 4.26 11.42 -2.82
C ALA A 51 3.98 10.86 -4.21
N ASN A 52 3.72 11.73 -5.19
CA ASN A 52 3.51 11.30 -6.56
C ASN A 52 4.79 10.71 -7.19
N ALA A 53 5.96 11.26 -6.84
CA ALA A 53 7.25 10.71 -7.24
C ALA A 53 7.50 9.32 -6.62
N ALA A 54 7.12 9.12 -5.35
CA ALA A 54 7.16 7.79 -4.71
C ALA A 54 6.32 6.76 -5.46
N LEU A 55 5.08 7.11 -5.84
CA LEU A 55 4.24 6.21 -6.64
C LEU A 55 4.84 5.92 -8.03
N ALA A 56 5.53 6.87 -8.65
CA ALA A 56 6.23 6.63 -9.91
C ALA A 56 7.36 5.60 -9.74
N SER A 57 8.16 5.69 -8.66
CA SER A 57 9.20 4.71 -8.32
C SER A 57 8.60 3.32 -8.07
N TRP A 58 7.48 3.23 -7.34
CA TRP A 58 6.76 1.98 -7.14
C TRP A 58 6.23 1.39 -8.46
N SER A 59 5.64 2.23 -9.33
CA SER A 59 5.15 1.80 -10.65
C SER A 59 6.29 1.27 -11.51
N ALA A 60 7.46 1.90 -11.48
CA ALA A 60 8.65 1.43 -12.20
C ALA A 60 9.15 0.09 -11.66
N PHE A 61 9.21 -0.07 -10.33
CA PHE A 61 9.54 -1.36 -9.70
C PHE A 61 8.54 -2.44 -10.08
N SER A 62 7.24 -2.16 -9.99
CA SER A 62 6.17 -3.13 -10.30
C SER A 62 6.21 -3.60 -11.76
N ALA A 63 6.62 -2.72 -12.68
CA ALA A 63 6.74 -3.04 -14.10
C ALA A 63 8.01 -3.81 -14.46
N THR A 64 9.12 -3.55 -13.78
CA THR A 64 10.46 -4.00 -14.20
C THR A 64 11.14 -4.98 -13.24
N GLY A 65 10.71 -5.03 -11.99
CA GLY A 65 11.41 -5.72 -10.91
C GLY A 65 12.74 -5.06 -10.50
N ASN A 66 13.05 -3.85 -10.98
CA ASN A 66 14.33 -3.19 -10.71
C ASN A 66 14.47 -2.83 -9.21
N PRO A 67 15.45 -3.40 -8.48
CA PRO A 67 15.62 -3.14 -7.05
C PRO A 67 16.00 -1.69 -6.72
N VAL A 68 16.55 -0.93 -7.68
CA VAL A 68 16.82 0.51 -7.49
C VAL A 68 15.52 1.29 -7.32
N SER A 69 14.52 1.03 -8.18
CA SER A 69 13.21 1.70 -8.09
C SER A 69 12.46 1.36 -6.79
N LEU A 70 12.66 0.15 -6.25
CA LEU A 70 12.13 -0.20 -4.93
C LEU A 70 12.79 0.63 -3.82
N ARG A 71 14.13 0.71 -3.82
CA ARG A 71 14.88 1.53 -2.85
C ARG A 71 14.50 3.01 -2.93
N ASP A 72 14.26 3.52 -4.13
CA ASP A 72 13.81 4.90 -4.34
C ASP A 72 12.42 5.11 -3.72
N PHE A 73 11.47 4.20 -3.96
CA PHE A 73 10.16 4.23 -3.31
C PHE A 73 10.27 4.21 -1.79
N GLU A 74 11.06 3.29 -1.23
CA GLU A 74 11.25 3.17 0.23
C GLU A 74 11.84 4.43 0.84
N SER A 75 12.86 5.00 0.20
CA SER A 75 13.48 6.26 0.62
C SER A 75 12.49 7.43 0.58
N GLN A 76 11.71 7.54 -0.49
CA GLN A 76 10.72 8.59 -0.65
C GLN A 76 9.54 8.43 0.32
N ARG A 77 9.07 7.20 0.57
CA ARG A 77 8.07 6.88 1.60
C ARG A 77 8.56 7.33 2.98
N ASP A 78 9.81 7.03 3.33
CA ASP A 78 10.38 7.41 4.62
C ASP A 78 10.53 8.94 4.75
N ALA A 79 10.90 9.63 3.67
CA ALA A 79 10.94 11.10 3.65
C ALA A 79 9.55 11.73 3.88
N LEU A 80 8.48 11.16 3.31
CA LEU A 80 7.11 11.59 3.57
C LEU A 80 6.72 11.39 5.05
N ALA A 81 7.08 10.24 5.63
CA ALA A 81 6.83 9.95 7.04
C ALA A 81 7.58 10.93 7.96
N ILE A 82 8.84 11.26 7.66
CA ILE A 82 9.63 12.24 8.40
C ILE A 82 8.95 13.62 8.36
N GLU A 83 8.56 14.08 7.18
CA GLU A 83 7.98 15.41 7.03
C GLU A 83 6.58 15.50 7.65
N ALA A 84 5.77 14.43 7.57
CA ALA A 84 4.52 14.33 8.30
C ALA A 84 4.72 14.39 9.82
N ALA A 85 5.74 13.69 10.33
CA ALA A 85 6.07 13.70 11.76
C ALA A 85 6.54 15.09 12.22
N ASN A 86 7.38 15.76 11.43
CA ASN A 86 7.84 17.13 11.70
C ASN A 86 6.67 18.11 11.81
N ARG A 87 5.73 18.06 10.86
CA ARG A 87 4.52 18.90 10.88
C ARG A 87 3.63 18.66 12.09
N LEU A 88 3.68 17.45 12.64
CA LEU A 88 2.93 17.06 13.84
C LEU A 88 3.74 17.15 15.13
N MET A 89 5.01 17.58 15.05
CA MET A 89 5.96 17.60 16.17
C MET A 89 6.07 16.24 16.88
N ILE A 90 6.05 15.16 16.10
CA ILE A 90 6.29 13.78 16.55
C ILE A 90 7.74 13.42 16.21
N ASP A 91 8.40 12.61 17.04
CA ASP A 91 9.69 11.99 16.69
C ASP A 91 9.59 11.26 15.32
N PRO A 92 10.33 11.71 14.30
CA PRO A 92 10.30 11.12 12.96
C PRO A 92 10.56 9.62 12.93
N THR A 93 11.42 9.12 13.83
CA THR A 93 11.78 7.70 13.92
C THR A 93 10.55 6.83 14.15
N ARG A 94 9.63 7.30 15.00
CA ARG A 94 8.40 6.56 15.34
C ARG A 94 7.50 6.42 14.12
N MET A 95 7.30 7.50 13.36
CA MET A 95 6.43 7.46 12.18
C MET A 95 7.04 6.64 11.04
N VAL A 96 8.34 6.78 10.80
CA VAL A 96 9.08 5.96 9.82
C VAL A 96 8.95 4.48 10.16
N ASN A 97 9.17 4.09 11.41
CA ASN A 97 9.05 2.69 11.83
C ASN A 97 7.63 2.16 11.67
N ALA A 98 6.61 2.96 12.00
CA ALA A 98 5.21 2.56 11.83
C ALA A 98 4.84 2.36 10.34
N TRP A 99 5.33 3.23 9.44
CA TRP A 99 5.08 3.10 8.01
C TRP A 99 5.84 1.91 7.40
N ARG A 100 7.08 1.65 7.83
CA ARG A 100 7.86 0.48 7.42
C ARG A 100 7.25 -0.84 7.89
N ALA A 101 6.63 -0.86 9.07
CA ALA A 101 5.99 -2.05 9.64
C ALA A 101 4.64 -2.40 8.97
N ALA A 102 3.99 -1.42 8.33
CA ALA A 102 2.79 -1.68 7.53
C ALA A 102 3.14 -2.47 6.27
N ASP A 103 2.22 -3.32 5.79
CA ASP A 103 2.42 -4.02 4.53
C ASP A 103 2.43 -3.06 3.32
N THR A 104 2.88 -3.55 2.18
CA THR A 104 3.01 -2.75 0.96
C THR A 104 1.68 -2.11 0.51
N THR A 105 0.56 -2.80 0.67
CA THR A 105 -0.77 -2.26 0.33
C THR A 105 -1.06 -1.01 1.15
N HIS A 106 -0.87 -1.09 2.47
CA HIS A 106 -1.11 0.03 3.38
C HIS A 106 -0.14 1.19 3.17
N GLN A 107 1.13 0.90 2.87
CA GLN A 107 2.11 1.91 2.50
C GLN A 107 1.66 2.67 1.25
N LEU A 108 1.21 1.95 0.21
CA LEU A 108 0.71 2.57 -1.02
C LEU A 108 -0.55 3.40 -0.78
N VAL A 109 -1.48 2.94 0.07
CA VAL A 109 -2.66 3.74 0.48
C VAL A 109 -2.24 5.07 1.10
N LEU A 110 -1.27 5.06 2.02
CA LEU A 110 -0.78 6.30 2.65
C LEU A 110 -0.08 7.22 1.65
N VAL A 111 0.81 6.69 0.81
CA VAL A 111 1.50 7.49 -0.21
C VAL A 111 0.47 8.09 -1.19
N SER A 112 -0.52 7.30 -1.63
CA SER A 112 -1.65 7.78 -2.44
C SER A 112 -2.45 8.86 -1.75
N ALA A 113 -2.77 8.72 -0.47
CA ALA A 113 -3.45 9.74 0.31
C ALA A 113 -2.64 11.06 0.36
N PHE A 114 -1.32 10.96 0.50
CA PHE A 114 -0.42 12.09 0.54
C PHE A 114 -0.34 12.86 -0.79
N THR A 115 -0.57 12.21 -1.94
CA THR A 115 -0.69 12.90 -3.24
C THR A 115 -1.82 13.93 -3.27
N GLN A 116 -2.73 13.92 -2.29
CA GLN A 116 -3.86 14.82 -2.23
C GLN A 116 -3.73 15.88 -1.12
N LEU A 117 -2.61 15.97 -0.41
CA LEU A 117 -2.40 17.04 0.58
C LEU A 117 -2.62 18.42 -0.04
N GLY A 118 -3.42 19.26 0.63
CA GLY A 118 -3.82 20.57 0.14
C GLY A 118 -5.02 20.56 -0.84
N THR A 119 -5.55 19.41 -1.25
CA THR A 119 -6.80 19.33 -2.02
C THR A 119 -7.98 19.82 -1.17
N PRO A 120 -8.79 20.79 -1.64
CA PRO A 120 -9.87 21.37 -0.83
C PRO A 120 -10.94 20.37 -0.40
N TYR A 121 -11.54 20.59 0.76
CA TYR A 121 -12.75 19.86 1.14
C TYR A 121 -13.91 20.23 0.22
N ARG A 122 -14.61 19.22 -0.28
CA ARG A 122 -15.86 19.35 -1.04
C ARG A 122 -16.84 18.25 -0.63
N ARG A 123 -17.99 18.65 -0.07
CA ARG A 123 -19.06 17.73 0.32
C ARG A 123 -19.48 16.85 -0.87
N ASN A 124 -19.71 15.57 -0.60
CA ASN A 124 -20.13 14.58 -1.59
C ASN A 124 -19.13 14.42 -2.77
N SER A 125 -17.85 14.74 -2.57
CA SER A 125 -16.83 14.66 -3.62
C SER A 125 -15.78 13.59 -3.34
N SER A 126 -15.23 13.04 -4.41
CA SER A 126 -14.16 12.05 -4.42
C SER A 126 -13.22 12.28 -5.61
N ASN A 127 -12.91 13.55 -5.90
CA ASN A 127 -12.26 13.95 -7.15
C ASN A 127 -10.82 14.47 -6.89
N PRO A 128 -9.78 13.71 -7.29
CA PRO A 128 -8.38 14.08 -7.10
C PRO A 128 -8.02 15.47 -7.61
N GLY A 129 -7.29 16.24 -6.79
CA GLY A 129 -6.89 17.63 -7.04
C GLY A 129 -8.04 18.66 -7.08
N VAL A 130 -9.31 18.23 -7.12
CA VAL A 130 -10.48 19.10 -7.21
C VAL A 130 -11.18 19.24 -5.85
N GLY A 131 -11.43 18.11 -5.18
CA GLY A 131 -11.93 18.11 -3.82
C GLY A 131 -12.43 16.76 -3.31
N PHE A 132 -12.46 16.64 -1.98
CA PHE A 132 -12.89 15.45 -1.27
C PHE A 132 -13.76 15.78 -0.07
N ASP A 133 -14.72 14.92 0.28
CA ASP A 133 -15.13 14.80 1.69
C ASP A 133 -14.38 13.65 2.38
N CYS A 134 -14.63 13.44 3.66
CA CYS A 134 -13.86 12.49 4.47
C CYS A 134 -13.88 11.06 3.90
N SER A 135 -15.07 10.55 3.58
CA SER A 135 -15.25 9.21 3.01
C SER A 135 -14.87 9.10 1.54
N GLY A 136 -15.02 10.16 0.75
CA GLY A 136 -14.52 10.20 -0.61
C GLY A 136 -12.99 10.16 -0.64
N PHE A 137 -12.33 10.83 0.31
CA PHE A 137 -10.88 10.80 0.44
C PHE A 137 -10.34 9.39 0.75
N THR A 138 -10.91 8.72 1.75
CA THR A 138 -10.50 7.34 2.09
C THR A 138 -10.84 6.36 0.98
N ASN A 139 -11.98 6.51 0.31
CA ASN A 139 -12.36 5.71 -0.86
C ASN A 139 -11.33 5.88 -1.99
N PHE A 140 -10.91 7.11 -2.28
CA PHE A 140 -9.87 7.37 -3.28
C PHE A 140 -8.55 6.67 -2.93
N ALA A 141 -8.07 6.85 -1.69
CA ALA A 141 -6.77 6.31 -1.28
C ALA A 141 -6.72 4.77 -1.36
N TRP A 142 -7.74 4.10 -0.83
CA TRP A 142 -7.88 2.64 -0.94
C TRP A 142 -8.19 2.19 -2.37
N GLY A 143 -8.90 3.01 -3.16
CA GLY A 143 -9.16 2.74 -4.56
C GLY A 143 -7.89 2.69 -5.42
N GLN A 144 -6.81 3.38 -5.03
CA GLN A 144 -5.54 3.32 -5.74
C GLN A 144 -4.93 1.92 -5.72
N VAL A 145 -5.16 1.13 -4.67
CA VAL A 145 -4.72 -0.27 -4.55
C VAL A 145 -5.82 -1.27 -4.94
N GLY A 146 -6.87 -0.81 -5.63
CA GLY A 146 -7.98 -1.65 -6.12
C GLY A 146 -9.05 -1.97 -5.08
N VAL A 147 -9.01 -1.39 -3.88
CA VAL A 147 -9.99 -1.65 -2.82
C VAL A 147 -11.09 -0.60 -2.86
N THR A 148 -12.29 -1.02 -3.26
CA THR A 148 -13.45 -0.11 -3.33
C THR A 148 -14.15 -0.02 -1.98
N LEU A 149 -14.12 1.16 -1.37
CA LEU A 149 -14.86 1.42 -0.13
C LEU A 149 -16.27 1.92 -0.42
N THR A 150 -17.21 1.68 0.49
CA THR A 150 -18.55 2.29 0.40
C THR A 150 -18.49 3.82 0.53
N ARG A 151 -19.47 4.54 -0.03
CA ARG A 151 -19.46 6.02 -0.07
C ARG A 151 -19.63 6.69 1.31
N GLN A 152 -20.19 5.98 2.28
CA GLN A 152 -20.57 6.53 3.58
C GLN A 152 -19.57 6.14 4.66
N SER A 153 -19.02 7.11 5.39
CA SER A 153 -17.98 6.91 6.42
C SER A 153 -18.32 5.81 7.43
N LYS A 154 -19.54 5.83 7.97
CA LYS A 154 -20.03 4.80 8.93
C LYS A 154 -20.07 3.42 8.29
N SER A 155 -20.37 3.31 6.99
CA SER A 155 -20.45 2.02 6.29
C SER A 155 -19.05 1.47 5.98
N GLN A 156 -18.08 2.33 5.69
CA GLN A 156 -16.68 1.91 5.51
C GLN A 156 -16.13 1.20 6.75
N ILE A 157 -16.22 1.84 7.92
CA ILE A 157 -15.69 1.24 9.16
C ILE A 157 -16.46 -0.01 9.60
N ARG A 158 -17.75 -0.14 9.24
CA ARG A 158 -18.54 -1.34 9.56
C ARG A 158 -18.17 -2.53 8.68
N ALA A 159 -17.74 -2.29 7.46
CA ALA A 159 -17.31 -3.33 6.53
C ALA A 159 -15.85 -3.75 6.75
N ALA A 160 -15.03 -2.88 7.35
CA ALA A 160 -13.64 -3.17 7.67
C ALA A 160 -13.50 -4.17 8.82
N ALA A 161 -12.47 -5.01 8.77
CA ALA A 161 -12.09 -5.89 9.86
C ALA A 161 -11.65 -5.05 11.08
N PRO A 162 -12.29 -5.22 12.26
CA PRO A 162 -11.99 -4.41 13.43
C PRO A 162 -10.53 -4.55 13.87
N ARG A 163 -9.89 -3.42 14.19
CA ARG A 163 -8.55 -3.36 14.77
C ARG A 163 -8.57 -2.64 16.10
N THR A 164 -7.64 -3.04 16.97
CA THR A 164 -7.26 -2.27 18.14
C THR A 164 -6.16 -1.29 17.75
N ARG A 165 -5.82 -0.35 18.63
CA ARG A 165 -4.67 0.53 18.38
C ARG A 165 -3.36 -0.24 18.20
N ASP A 166 -3.20 -1.36 18.89
CA ASP A 166 -1.97 -2.15 18.89
C ASP A 166 -1.89 -3.10 17.68
N THR A 167 -3.04 -3.40 17.06
CA THR A 167 -3.12 -4.29 15.88
C THR A 167 -3.41 -3.55 14.59
N ALA A 168 -3.71 -2.25 14.65
CA ALA A 168 -3.87 -1.42 13.49
C ALA A 168 -2.51 -1.13 12.84
N MET A 169 -2.51 -0.96 11.52
CA MET A 169 -1.35 -0.55 10.74
C MET A 169 -1.51 0.90 10.28
N ALA A 170 -0.40 1.57 10.00
CA ALA A 170 -0.42 2.84 9.30
C ALA A 170 -1.15 2.64 7.95
N GLY A 171 -2.19 3.42 7.65
CA GLY A 171 -3.06 3.24 6.47
C GLY A 171 -4.44 2.64 6.78
N ASP A 172 -4.63 2.05 7.97
CA ASP A 172 -5.96 1.61 8.41
C ASP A 172 -6.93 2.79 8.55
N LEU A 173 -8.23 2.49 8.44
CA LEU A 173 -9.27 3.48 8.71
C LEU A 173 -9.29 3.80 10.19
N ALA A 174 -9.36 5.09 10.52
CA ALA A 174 -9.75 5.59 11.83
C ALA A 174 -11.09 6.32 11.71
N TYR A 175 -12.02 6.03 12.63
CA TYR A 175 -13.38 6.54 12.55
C TYR A 175 -13.93 6.93 13.92
N TYR A 176 -14.61 8.07 13.98
CA TYR A 176 -15.58 8.38 15.03
C TYR A 176 -16.90 8.81 14.38
N PRO A 177 -18.04 8.81 15.10
CA PRO A 177 -19.33 9.18 14.52
C PRO A 177 -19.28 10.48 13.70
N GLY A 178 -19.51 10.33 12.39
CA GLY A 178 -19.53 11.43 11.42
C GLY A 178 -18.24 11.66 10.62
N HIS A 179 -17.12 11.00 10.93
CA HIS A 179 -15.84 11.25 10.24
C HIS A 179 -14.98 10.00 10.10
N VAL A 180 -14.37 9.81 8.93
CA VAL A 180 -13.41 8.74 8.65
C VAL A 180 -12.11 9.34 8.10
N MET A 181 -10.99 8.71 8.46
CA MET A 181 -9.63 9.20 8.24
C MET A 181 -8.73 8.00 7.99
N LEU A 182 -7.48 8.23 7.56
CA LEU A 182 -6.43 7.21 7.56
C LEU A 182 -5.50 7.45 8.76
N TRP A 183 -5.22 6.40 9.53
CA TRP A 183 -4.29 6.47 10.66
C TRP A 183 -2.84 6.43 10.17
N LEU A 184 -1.97 7.26 10.76
CA LEU A 184 -0.55 7.33 10.38
C LEU A 184 0.32 6.35 11.16
N GLY A 185 -0.27 5.46 11.95
CA GLY A 185 0.44 4.38 12.66
C GLY A 185 1.01 4.76 14.03
N VAL A 186 0.97 6.04 14.41
CA VAL A 186 1.49 6.53 15.70
C VAL A 186 0.53 7.51 16.35
N ASP A 187 0.44 7.44 17.68
CA ASP A 187 -0.40 8.32 18.50
C ASP A 187 -1.81 8.48 17.91
N ASN A 188 -2.36 9.69 17.93
CA ASN A 188 -3.61 10.03 17.27
C ASN A 188 -3.40 10.66 15.88
N ALA A 189 -2.24 10.45 15.27
CA ALA A 189 -1.86 11.08 14.01
C ALA A 189 -2.66 10.49 12.84
N ILE A 190 -3.27 11.35 12.04
CA ILE A 190 -4.13 10.99 10.92
C ILE A 190 -3.85 11.88 9.71
N VAL A 191 -4.19 11.38 8.51
CA VAL A 191 -4.41 12.22 7.32
C VAL A 191 -5.88 12.15 6.93
N HIS A 192 -6.50 13.28 6.63
CA HIS A 192 -7.93 13.34 6.31
C HIS A 192 -8.34 14.52 5.42
N SER A 193 -9.56 14.48 4.88
CA SER A 193 -10.27 15.67 4.38
C SER A 193 -11.30 16.10 5.45
N PRO A 194 -11.05 17.17 6.21
CA PRO A 194 -11.79 17.47 7.45
C PRO A 194 -13.21 18.01 7.25
N PHE A 195 -13.33 19.25 6.77
CA PHE A 195 -14.60 19.98 6.64
C PHE A 195 -14.44 21.21 5.73
N THR A 196 -15.57 21.84 5.36
CA THR A 196 -15.62 23.01 4.47
C THR A 196 -14.68 24.13 4.92
N GLY A 197 -13.93 24.70 3.98
CA GLY A 197 -12.96 25.76 4.24
C GLY A 197 -11.56 25.26 4.61
N ARG A 198 -11.39 23.94 4.75
CA ARG A 198 -10.09 23.29 4.92
C ARG A 198 -9.75 22.41 3.73
N SER A 199 -8.54 21.88 3.73
CA SER A 199 -8.03 20.96 2.72
C SER A 199 -7.57 19.66 3.37
N VAL A 200 -7.26 18.67 2.52
CA VAL A 200 -6.60 17.44 2.97
C VAL A 200 -5.31 17.78 3.71
N GLU A 201 -5.14 17.22 4.89
CA GLU A 201 -4.06 17.58 5.81
C GLU A 201 -3.72 16.44 6.77
N VAL A 202 -2.53 16.52 7.36
CA VAL A 202 -2.15 15.74 8.54
C VAL A 202 -2.56 16.48 9.81
N ALA A 203 -3.10 15.74 10.78
CA ALA A 203 -3.58 16.31 12.04
C ALA A 203 -3.58 15.25 13.15
N PHE A 204 -4.05 15.63 14.34
CA PHE A 204 -4.38 14.70 15.41
C PHE A 204 -5.90 14.53 15.57
N ILE A 205 -6.33 13.31 15.88
CA ILE A 205 -7.65 13.10 16.48
C ILE A 205 -7.68 13.80 17.83
N SER A 206 -8.69 14.65 18.06
CA SER A 206 -8.84 15.37 19.32
C SER A 206 -9.00 14.42 20.51
N LYS A 207 -8.48 14.80 21.68
CA LYS A 207 -8.57 14.01 22.92
C LYS A 207 -10.00 13.56 23.24
N SER A 208 -10.98 14.43 23.00
CA SER A 208 -12.40 14.14 23.21
C SER A 208 -12.94 13.02 22.31
N ARG A 209 -12.36 12.83 21.12
CA ARG A 209 -12.79 11.82 20.13
C ARG A 209 -11.96 10.54 20.19
N THR A 210 -10.75 10.58 20.74
CA THR A 210 -9.85 9.42 20.87
C THR A 210 -10.56 8.20 21.48
N ARG A 211 -11.31 8.40 22.57
CA ARG A 211 -12.03 7.29 23.26
C ARG A 211 -13.10 6.62 22.40
N SER A 212 -13.69 7.36 21.46
CA SER A 212 -14.74 6.86 20.56
C SER A 212 -14.20 6.36 19.22
N THR A 213 -12.89 6.47 19.02
CA THR A 213 -12.28 6.14 17.73
C THR A 213 -12.18 4.64 17.57
N LYS A 214 -12.69 4.15 16.44
CA LYS A 214 -12.58 2.76 15.98
C LYS A 214 -11.51 2.70 14.89
N PHE A 215 -10.76 1.60 14.87
CA PHE A 215 -9.82 1.29 13.81
C PHE A 215 -10.34 0.10 13.01
N GLY A 216 -10.05 0.07 11.71
CA GLY A 216 -10.45 -1.05 10.87
C GLY A 216 -9.62 -1.16 9.60
N ASN A 217 -9.33 -2.41 9.24
CA ASN A 217 -8.61 -2.77 8.04
C ASN A 217 -9.59 -3.17 6.92
N PRO A 218 -9.64 -2.45 5.80
CA PRO A 218 -10.56 -2.75 4.69
C PRO A 218 -10.35 -4.05 3.94
N VAL A 219 -9.23 -4.76 4.15
CA VAL A 219 -8.88 -6.01 3.46
C VAL A 219 -8.61 -7.19 4.42
N GLY A 220 -8.90 -7.01 5.71
CA GLY A 220 -8.63 -8.00 6.77
C GLY A 220 -9.79 -8.92 7.10
#